data_AF-A0A4Q6GIA8-F1
#
_entry.id   AF-A0A4Q6GIA8-F1
#
_cell.length_a   1.000
_cell.length_b   1.000
_cell.length_c   1.000
_cell.angle_alpha   90.00
_cell.angle_beta   90.00
_cell.angle_gamma   90.00
#
_symmetry.space_group_name_H-M   'P 1'
#
loop_
_entity.id
_entity.type
_entity.pdbx_description
1 polymer ?
#
loop_
_entity_poly.entity_id
_entity_poly.type
_entity_poly.pdbx_seq_one_letter_code
_entity_poly.pdbx_strand_id
1 'polypeptide(L)'
;MTSSKSPVRSVLCVALALAASPAFAQSGYTDTVFFGDSLTDSGHFRPALVQSAGPSAAILGRFTTNPGLVWAEFMAEYYGTNAVSDNQG
;
A
#
# COMPACT_ATOMS: atom_id res chain seq x y z
N MET A 1 5.66 -45.40 32.28
CA MET A 1 6.53 -44.38 32.90
C MET A 1 6.33 -43.09 32.12
N THR A 2 5.82 -42.07 32.79
CA THR A 2 5.44 -40.77 32.23
C THR A 2 6.67 -40.07 31.64
N SER A 3 6.64 -39.81 30.33
CA SER A 3 7.65 -39.01 29.65
C SER A 3 7.69 -37.62 30.28
N SER A 4 8.75 -37.35 31.05
CA SER A 4 9.02 -36.04 31.63
C SER A 4 9.27 -35.07 30.48
N LYS A 5 8.24 -34.33 30.07
CA LYS A 5 8.39 -33.20 29.16
C LYS A 5 9.22 -32.16 29.93
N SER A 6 10.49 -31.99 29.56
CA SER A 6 11.36 -31.07 30.27
C SER A 6 10.76 -29.66 30.19
N PRO A 7 10.48 -29.01 31.34
CA PRO A 7 9.80 -27.71 31.35
C PRO A 7 10.61 -26.64 30.60
N VAL A 8 11.93 -26.83 30.51
CA VAL A 8 12.86 -25.98 29.76
C VAL A 8 12.50 -25.87 28.27
N ARG A 9 12.09 -26.97 27.62
CA ARG A 9 11.72 -26.93 26.19
C ARG A 9 10.43 -26.13 25.97
N SER A 10 9.44 -26.33 26.84
CA SER A 10 8.17 -25.59 26.77
C SER A 10 8.38 -24.10 27.05
N VAL A 11 9.19 -23.75 28.05
CA VAL A 11 9.53 -22.35 28.36
C VAL A 11 10.29 -21.69 27.21
N LEU A 12 11.24 -22.39 26.58
CA LEU A 12 11.97 -21.86 25.43
C LEU A 12 11.08 -21.62 24.22
N CYS A 13 10.16 -22.55 23.89
CA CYS A 13 9.20 -22.35 22.79
C CYS A 13 8.28 -21.15 23.05
N VAL A 14 7.80 -20.99 24.28
CA VAL A 14 6.97 -19.85 24.67
C VAL A 14 7.79 -18.55 24.60
N ALA A 15 9.01 -18.53 25.14
CA ALA A 15 9.90 -17.37 25.07
C ALA A 15 10.22 -16.97 23.63
N LEU A 16 10.46 -17.94 22.73
CA LEU A 16 10.71 -17.68 21.31
C LEU A 16 9.45 -17.16 20.60
N ALA A 17 8.26 -17.69 20.92
CA ALA A 17 7.00 -17.20 20.39
C ALA A 17 6.68 -15.76 20.86
N LEU A 18 6.95 -15.45 22.13
CA LEU A 18 6.84 -14.11 22.69
C LEU A 18 7.90 -13.15 22.14
N ALA A 19 9.14 -13.59 21.94
CA ALA A 19 10.20 -12.80 21.32
C ALA A 19 9.92 -12.50 19.84
N ALA A 20 9.17 -13.37 19.14
CA ALA A 20 8.70 -13.13 17.78
C ALA A 20 7.43 -12.25 17.72
N SER A 21 6.75 -11.98 18.85
CA SER A 21 5.52 -11.19 18.88
C SER A 21 5.65 -9.73 18.38
N PRO A 22 6.77 -8.99 18.59
CA PRO A 22 6.91 -7.63 18.06
C PRO A 22 6.92 -7.58 16.52
N ALA A 23 7.18 -8.72 15.86
CA ALA A 23 7.15 -8.80 14.40
C ALA A 23 5.73 -8.90 13.81
N PHE A 24 4.71 -9.18 14.63
CA PHE A 24 3.31 -9.27 14.19
C PHE A 24 2.50 -8.00 14.46
N ALA A 25 3.09 -7.00 15.11
CA ALA A 25 2.40 -5.78 15.54
C ALA A 25 2.93 -4.52 14.85
N GLN A 26 3.32 -4.61 13.57
CA GLN A 26 3.20 -3.42 12.74
C GLN A 26 1.70 -3.23 12.53
N SER A 27 1.07 -2.31 13.26
CA SER A 27 -0.18 -1.74 12.76
C SER A 27 0.17 -1.20 11.38
N GLY A 28 -0.18 -1.93 10.32
CA GLY A 28 0.10 -1.51 8.96
C GLY A 28 -0.42 -0.10 8.75
N TYR A 29 0.18 0.63 7.80
CA TYR A 29 -0.40 1.89 7.36
C TYR A 29 -1.85 1.62 6.95
N THR A 30 -2.80 2.29 7.60
CA THR A 30 -4.23 2.12 7.32
C THR A 30 -4.65 2.87 6.06
N ASP A 31 -3.84 3.85 5.66
CA ASP A 31 -4.06 4.68 4.48
C ASP A 31 -2.74 5.21 3.94
N THR A 32 -2.72 5.63 2.68
CA THR A 32 -1.60 6.35 2.09
C THR A 32 -2.08 7.67 1.51
N VAL A 33 -1.42 8.77 1.89
CA VAL A 33 -1.75 10.11 1.41
C VAL A 33 -0.53 10.69 0.74
N PHE A 34 -0.66 11.01 -0.55
CA PHE A 34 0.43 11.51 -1.35
C PHE A 34 0.16 12.96 -1.76
N PHE A 35 1.14 13.82 -1.55
CA PHE A 35 1.17 15.19 -2.06
C PHE A 35 2.32 15.32 -3.05
N GLY A 36 2.08 16.00 -4.16
CA GLY A 36 3.12 16.14 -5.17
C GLY A 36 2.61 16.75 -6.46
N ASP A 37 3.27 16.34 -7.54
CA ASP A 37 3.05 16.80 -8.89
C ASP A 37 2.70 15.62 -9.82
N SER A 38 3.00 15.75 -11.10
CA SER A 38 2.78 14.74 -12.12
C SER A 38 3.35 13.36 -11.79
N LEU A 39 4.46 13.25 -11.06
CA LEU A 39 5.10 11.96 -10.76
C LEU A 39 4.31 11.12 -9.74
N THR A 40 3.42 11.76 -8.99
CA THR A 40 2.59 11.15 -7.95
C THR A 40 1.12 11.14 -8.36
N ASP A 41 0.78 11.79 -9.48
CA ASP A 41 -0.59 11.97 -9.91
C ASP A 41 -1.23 10.66 -10.42
N SER A 42 -2.24 10.20 -9.69
CA SER A 42 -3.08 9.04 -10.05
C SER A 42 -4.27 9.41 -10.94
N GLY A 43 -4.44 10.68 -11.29
CA GLY A 43 -5.58 11.12 -12.09
C GLY A 43 -6.10 12.54 -11.86
N HIS A 44 -5.57 13.32 -10.93
CA HIS A 44 -6.06 14.65 -10.59
C HIS A 44 -6.20 15.55 -11.82
N PHE A 45 -5.28 15.51 -12.78
CA PHE A 45 -5.35 16.35 -13.98
C PHE A 45 -6.30 15.83 -15.07
N ARG A 46 -6.80 14.60 -14.96
CA ARG A 46 -7.64 13.94 -15.98
C ARG A 46 -8.90 14.73 -16.36
N PRO A 47 -9.67 15.35 -15.43
CA PRO A 47 -10.81 16.17 -15.79
C PRO A 47 -10.45 17.37 -16.67
N ALA A 48 -9.35 18.07 -16.35
CA ALA A 48 -8.87 19.21 -17.13
C ALA A 48 -8.38 18.79 -18.53
N LEU A 49 -7.71 17.63 -18.63
CA LEU A 49 -7.30 17.05 -19.90
C LEU A 49 -8.51 16.69 -20.78
N VAL A 50 -9.56 16.10 -20.21
CA VAL A 50 -10.79 15.79 -20.95
C VAL A 50 -11.50 17.05 -21.41
N GLN A 51 -11.51 18.12 -20.60
CA GLN A 51 -12.09 19.41 -20.99
C GLN A 51 -11.34 20.09 -22.15
N SER A 52 -10.01 19.95 -22.20
CA SER A 52 -9.16 20.64 -23.17
C SER A 52 -8.94 19.85 -24.47
N ALA A 53 -8.82 18.54 -24.39
CA ALA A 53 -8.46 17.66 -25.52
C ALA A 53 -9.55 16.62 -25.86
N GLY A 54 -10.68 16.65 -25.15
CA GLY A 54 -11.83 15.78 -25.39
C GLY A 54 -11.76 14.41 -24.70
N PRO A 55 -12.77 13.55 -24.89
CA PRO A 55 -12.92 12.30 -24.15
C PRO A 55 -11.77 11.31 -24.31
N SER A 56 -11.06 11.34 -25.45
CA SER A 56 -9.90 10.47 -25.69
C SER A 56 -8.72 10.77 -24.77
N ALA A 57 -8.63 11.99 -24.23
CA ALA A 57 -7.59 12.39 -23.28
C ALA A 57 -7.77 11.75 -21.89
N ALA A 58 -8.88 11.05 -21.64
CA ALA A 58 -9.09 10.32 -20.39
C ALA A 58 -8.02 9.25 -20.14
N ILE A 59 -7.37 8.73 -21.19
CA ILE A 59 -6.26 7.77 -21.03
C ILE A 59 -4.99 8.42 -20.48
N LEU A 60 -4.86 9.75 -20.55
CA LEU A 60 -3.66 10.50 -20.15
C LEU A 60 -3.69 10.95 -18.68
N GLY A 61 -4.56 10.37 -17.85
CA GLY A 61 -4.71 10.75 -16.45
C GLY A 61 -3.47 10.48 -15.58
N ARG A 62 -2.49 9.73 -16.09
CA ARG A 62 -1.21 9.48 -15.42
C ARG A 62 -0.07 9.95 -16.30
N PHE A 63 0.92 10.60 -15.69
CA PHE A 63 2.12 11.10 -16.36
C PHE A 63 3.20 10.01 -16.46
N THR A 64 2.81 8.90 -17.08
CA THR A 64 3.64 7.72 -17.34
C THR A 64 3.27 7.10 -18.68
N THR A 65 3.89 5.99 -19.06
CA THR A 65 3.49 5.21 -20.24
C THR A 65 2.16 4.51 -19.97
N ASN A 66 1.06 5.04 -20.50
CA ASN A 66 -0.28 4.52 -20.27
C ASN A 66 -0.51 3.17 -20.97
N PRO A 67 -1.22 2.20 -20.32
CA PRO A 67 -2.02 2.33 -19.08
C PRO A 67 -1.25 2.01 -17.78
N GLY A 68 0.05 2.31 -17.69
CA GLY A 68 0.84 2.06 -16.48
C GLY A 68 0.44 2.90 -15.26
N LEU A 69 0.83 2.42 -14.08
CA LEU A 69 0.68 3.09 -12.80
C LEU A 69 1.83 4.08 -12.54
N VAL A 70 1.58 5.09 -11.71
CA VAL A 70 2.65 5.88 -11.09
C VAL A 70 3.17 5.17 -9.83
N TRP A 71 4.36 5.55 -9.34
CA TRP A 71 4.99 4.89 -8.18
C TRP A 71 4.13 4.94 -6.92
N ALA A 72 3.35 6.01 -6.74
CA ALA A 72 2.47 6.20 -5.60
C ALA A 72 1.37 5.13 -5.55
N GLU A 73 0.81 4.77 -6.71
CA GLU A 73 -0.19 3.70 -6.82
C GLU A 73 0.42 2.33 -6.53
N PHE A 74 1.65 2.05 -7.00
CA PHE A 74 2.37 0.83 -6.63
C PHE A 74 2.62 0.74 -5.12
N MET A 75 2.95 1.86 -4.47
CA MET A 75 3.16 1.91 -3.02
C MET A 75 1.85 1.71 -2.25
N ALA A 76 0.75 2.32 -2.71
CA ALA A 76 -0.57 2.14 -2.12
C ALA A 76 -1.02 0.67 -2.21
N GLU A 77 -0.85 0.04 -3.38
CA GLU A 77 -1.15 -1.38 -3.61
C GLU A 77 -0.31 -2.29 -2.70
N TYR A 78 0.99 -2.00 -2.55
CA TYR A 78 1.88 -2.74 -1.67
C TYR A 78 1.41 -2.73 -0.20
N TYR A 79 0.91 -1.60 0.28
CA TYR A 79 0.38 -1.48 1.64
C TYR A 79 -1.09 -1.89 1.78
N GLY A 80 -1.77 -2.28 0.70
CA GLY A 80 -3.21 -2.59 0.72
C GLY A 80 -4.08 -1.36 1.03
N THR A 81 -3.62 -0.18 0.60
CA THR A 81 -4.29 1.12 0.76
C THR A 81 -4.69 1.68 -0.61
N ASN A 82 -5.15 2.93 -0.69
CA ASN A 82 -5.61 3.54 -1.93
C ASN A 82 -4.77 4.78 -2.29
N ALA A 83 -4.69 5.09 -3.59
CA ALA A 83 -4.07 6.30 -4.12
C ALA A 83 -5.05 7.10 -5.01
N VAL A 84 -6.36 6.95 -4.83
CA VAL A 84 -7.37 7.74 -5.57
C VAL A 84 -7.11 9.22 -5.39
N SER A 85 -7.11 9.95 -6.50
CA SER A 85 -7.00 11.41 -6.47
C SER A 85 -8.21 12.01 -5.77
N ASP A 86 -7.98 13.08 -5.00
CA ASP A 86 -8.97 13.82 -4.23
C ASP A 86 -10.24 14.22 -5.02
N ASN A 87 -10.11 14.44 -6.33
CA ASN A 87 -11.20 14.86 -7.20
C ASN A 87 -11.88 13.72 -7.98
N GLN A 88 -11.57 12.46 -7.68
CA GLN A 88 -12.10 11.30 -8.41
C GLN A 88 -13.06 10.37 -7.66
N GLY A 89 -13.23 10.54 -6.33
CA GLY A 89 -14.24 9.82 -5.52
C GLY A 89 -14.17 8.30 -5.59
#